data_AF-A0A1X7TF84-F1
#
_entry.id   AF-A0A1X7TF84-F1
#
_cell.length_a   1.000
_cell.length_b   1.000
_cell.length_c   1.000
_cell.angle_alpha   90.00
_cell.angle_beta   90.00
_cell.angle_gamma   90.00
#
_symmetry.space_group_name_H-M   'P 1'
#
loop_
_entity.id
_entity.type
_entity.pdbx_description
1 polymer ?
#
loop_
_entity_poly.entity_id
_entity_poly.type
_entity_poly.pdbx_seq_one_letter_code
_entity_poly.pdbx_strand_id
1 'polypeptide(L)'
;MEEGSVDLTATRVNMLGAPGAGKTCSLRLLLNEPPPNNDTSTPIACPAVRAMRVAVCKKIIWNRVTRANLLDQLAADLDAASQQEKLKEPLLPVVLSLPDNTQPATEIPPDPSSTSQSPRKKKRRTEVHVAPEYCSEVVVQEILATQLKGIRKSDHWLYIIDSGGQPAYQELLPLFTRAASLNIITLDLSKPFNEKFDLMYRIDGQYFPCHSKSSQLAFFQSAVSTGASFKPLDISCISKKPTHSMHLVLGTHYDKVSDATLQEKEEILKSSMSSLQSYLQNCVIHHKKSIIFPVNTIAESEERTKYSEKICKAIWCRGSDASLKIKIPIRWFAFELSLPDKQSIISVKEALSIGERYGMKEEDTKQALRYFHDVSLMLYYPEVTNVVFIDSKPILENLSQLLALTYVDDDDALASISEKPFPLKVMNNLKEGFFNEDIFEHLNSKSVLFSLPEFQLPDLIRLLLHLNIITKLEDEQKGHYFIPYALPSYNEPVSVKEIDAKPLLIVWREEKSEEILPVPTGLFPLTIVHLLNQKEYVTKISPSTPEYHKF
;
A
#
# COMPACT_ATOMS: atom_id res chain seq x y z
N MET A 1 -9.30 30.74 -14.03
CA MET A 1 -8.70 29.95 -15.13
C MET A 1 -8.41 28.58 -14.57
N GLU A 2 -8.55 27.51 -15.35
CA GLU A 2 -8.30 26.14 -14.87
C GLU A 2 -6.82 25.80 -14.95
N GLU A 3 -6.27 25.25 -13.86
CA GLU A 3 -4.92 24.66 -13.82
C GLU A 3 -4.93 23.29 -14.52
N GLY A 4 -3.82 22.94 -15.17
CA GLY A 4 -3.58 21.61 -15.71
C GLY A 4 -3.54 20.53 -14.62
N SER A 5 -3.79 19.28 -15.03
CA SER A 5 -3.96 18.17 -14.10
C SER A 5 -3.48 16.84 -14.69
N VAL A 6 -2.91 15.99 -13.84
CA VAL A 6 -2.56 14.60 -14.14
C VAL A 6 -3.79 13.71 -13.90
N ASP A 7 -4.15 12.88 -14.88
CA ASP A 7 -5.28 11.94 -14.82
C ASP A 7 -4.77 10.55 -14.42
N LEU A 8 -4.54 10.35 -13.12
CA LEU A 8 -3.94 9.12 -12.59
C LEU A 8 -4.97 8.00 -12.42
N THR A 9 -4.69 6.83 -12.99
CA THR A 9 -5.36 5.57 -12.61
C THR A 9 -4.49 4.86 -11.59
N ALA A 10 -4.96 4.73 -10.35
CA ALA A 10 -4.23 4.05 -9.28
C ALA A 10 -4.92 2.74 -8.89
N THR A 11 -4.15 1.67 -8.73
CA THR A 11 -4.58 0.44 -8.05
C THR A 11 -3.73 0.26 -6.80
N ARG A 12 -4.35 0.16 -5.63
CA ARG A 12 -3.64 -0.30 -4.43
C ARG A 12 -3.53 -1.81 -4.48
N VAL A 13 -2.35 -2.33 -4.19
CA VAL A 13 -2.07 -3.77 -4.24
C VAL A 13 -1.57 -4.22 -2.88
N ASN A 14 -2.24 -5.19 -2.26
CA ASN A 14 -1.82 -5.77 -0.99
C ASN A 14 -1.23 -7.15 -1.24
N MET A 15 0.04 -7.38 -0.93
CA MET A 15 0.63 -8.73 -0.95
C MET A 15 0.24 -9.43 0.36
N LEU A 16 -0.60 -10.46 0.32
CA LEU A 16 -1.15 -11.15 1.51
C LEU A 16 -0.74 -12.63 1.54
N GLY A 17 -0.78 -13.24 2.72
CA GLY A 17 -0.52 -14.67 2.92
C GLY A 17 0.43 -14.95 4.09
N ALA A 18 0.65 -16.24 4.37
CA ALA A 18 1.42 -16.70 5.52
C ALA A 18 2.91 -16.27 5.49
N PRO A 19 3.62 -16.30 6.65
CA PRO A 19 5.08 -16.33 6.67
C PRO A 19 5.63 -17.40 5.71
N GLY A 20 6.68 -17.08 4.96
CA GLY A 20 7.29 -18.02 4.00
C GLY A 20 6.49 -18.32 2.72
N ALA A 21 5.24 -17.87 2.57
CA ALA A 21 4.40 -18.17 1.39
C ALA A 21 4.87 -17.54 0.05
N GLY A 22 6.01 -16.82 0.05
CA GLY A 22 6.62 -16.26 -1.15
C GLY A 22 6.14 -14.87 -1.55
N LYS A 23 5.54 -14.08 -0.64
CA LYS A 23 5.10 -12.68 -0.86
C LYS A 23 6.17 -11.82 -1.54
N THR A 24 7.34 -11.67 -0.91
CA THR A 24 8.45 -10.84 -1.39
C THR A 24 8.97 -11.30 -2.78
N CYS A 25 9.09 -12.62 -2.99
CA CYS A 25 9.49 -13.18 -4.29
C CYS A 25 8.44 -12.95 -5.38
N SER A 26 7.15 -12.98 -5.02
CA SER A 26 6.01 -12.69 -5.89
C SER A 26 5.89 -11.21 -6.24
N LEU A 27 6.19 -10.32 -5.30
CA LEU A 27 6.32 -8.88 -5.56
C LEU A 27 7.43 -8.62 -6.59
N ARG A 28 8.62 -9.20 -6.38
CA ARG A 28 9.72 -9.09 -7.34
C ARG A 28 9.38 -9.71 -8.70
N LEU A 29 8.58 -10.78 -8.74
CA LEU A 29 8.09 -11.38 -9.99
C LEU A 29 7.16 -10.43 -10.74
N LEU A 30 6.24 -9.77 -10.03
CA LEU A 30 5.34 -8.76 -10.60
C LEU A 30 6.11 -7.56 -11.17
N LEU A 31 7.18 -7.14 -10.49
CA LEU A 31 8.04 -6.01 -10.87
C LEU A 31 9.17 -6.36 -11.85
N ASN A 32 9.21 -7.61 -12.33
CA ASN A 32 10.27 -8.15 -13.19
C ASN A 32 11.70 -7.98 -12.62
N GLU A 33 11.82 -7.96 -11.29
CA GLU A 33 13.07 -7.93 -10.54
C GLU A 33 13.61 -9.36 -10.32
N PRO A 34 14.93 -9.56 -10.18
CA PRO A 34 15.48 -10.86 -9.81
C PRO A 34 14.99 -11.28 -8.41
N PRO A 35 14.86 -12.60 -8.12
CA PRO A 35 14.51 -13.06 -6.77
C PRO A 35 15.49 -12.50 -5.72
N PRO A 36 15.08 -12.38 -4.43
CA PRO A 36 15.99 -11.95 -3.38
C PRO A 36 17.13 -12.96 -3.20
N ASN A 37 18.35 -12.46 -3.00
CA ASN A 37 19.55 -13.32 -2.86
C ASN A 37 19.60 -14.09 -1.52
N ASN A 38 18.77 -13.68 -0.55
CA ASN A 38 18.69 -14.24 0.80
C ASN A 38 17.22 -14.55 1.12
N ASP A 39 16.95 -15.51 2.01
CA ASP A 39 15.61 -15.85 2.55
C ASP A 39 15.08 -14.79 3.55
N THR A 40 15.19 -13.52 3.19
CA THR A 40 14.66 -12.40 3.95
C THR A 40 13.17 -12.23 3.67
N SER A 41 12.34 -12.91 4.47
CA SER A 41 10.91 -12.54 4.59
C SER A 41 10.78 -11.08 5.00
N THR A 42 9.73 -10.42 4.51
CA THR A 42 9.36 -9.05 4.88
C THR A 42 9.27 -8.91 6.42
N PRO A 43 10.01 -7.97 7.04
CA PRO A 43 10.18 -7.93 8.50
C PRO A 43 8.85 -7.69 9.25
N ILE A 44 8.19 -6.55 9.01
CA ILE A 44 6.87 -6.21 9.58
C ILE A 44 5.99 -5.62 8.48
N ALA A 45 6.50 -4.59 7.79
CA ALA A 45 5.91 -3.96 6.63
C ALA A 45 7.03 -3.36 5.77
N CYS A 46 6.92 -3.44 4.45
CA CYS A 46 7.76 -2.61 3.58
C CYS A 46 7.14 -1.23 3.38
N PRO A 47 7.95 -0.17 3.18
CA PRO A 47 7.47 1.07 2.57
C PRO A 47 6.77 0.76 1.24
N ALA A 48 5.70 1.50 0.94
CA ALA A 48 4.87 1.21 -0.22
C ALA A 48 5.65 1.38 -1.53
N VAL A 49 5.59 0.36 -2.38
CA VAL A 49 6.30 0.30 -3.66
C VAL A 49 5.45 0.88 -4.77
N ARG A 50 5.95 1.92 -5.43
CA ARG A 50 5.34 2.49 -6.64
C ARG A 50 5.83 1.72 -7.86
N ALA A 51 4.89 1.34 -8.72
CA ALA A 51 5.21 0.75 -10.02
C ALA A 51 4.36 1.37 -11.13
N MET A 52 4.99 1.65 -12.25
CA MET A 52 4.34 2.20 -13.45
C MET A 52 4.31 1.13 -14.54
N ARG A 53 3.20 1.09 -15.31
CA ARG A 53 3.06 0.17 -16.43
C ARG A 53 3.99 0.59 -17.57
N VAL A 54 4.82 -0.33 -18.06
CA VAL A 54 5.63 -0.12 -19.25
C VAL A 54 5.21 -1.11 -20.33
N ALA A 55 4.86 -0.59 -21.51
CA ALA A 55 4.49 -1.40 -22.68
C ALA A 55 5.72 -1.63 -23.58
N VAL A 56 6.52 -2.66 -23.26
CA VAL A 56 7.72 -3.00 -24.05
C VAL A 56 7.37 -4.06 -25.09
N CYS A 57 7.53 -3.75 -26.39
CA CYS A 57 7.39 -4.73 -27.48
C CYS A 57 6.08 -5.56 -27.45
N LYS A 58 4.94 -4.90 -27.16
CA LYS A 58 3.59 -5.51 -26.97
C LYS A 58 3.42 -6.36 -25.70
N LYS A 59 4.44 -6.49 -24.85
CA LYS A 59 4.34 -7.08 -23.51
C LYS A 59 3.85 -6.02 -22.52
N ILE A 60 3.03 -6.44 -21.56
CA ILE A 60 2.57 -5.60 -20.45
C ILE A 60 3.40 -6.01 -19.23
N ILE A 61 4.26 -5.13 -18.76
CA ILE A 61 5.08 -5.33 -17.56
C ILE A 61 4.91 -4.14 -16.61
N TRP A 62 5.19 -4.38 -15.33
CA TRP A 62 5.24 -3.35 -14.29
C TRP A 62 6.69 -3.16 -13.88
N ASN A 63 7.16 -1.91 -13.90
CA ASN A 63 8.50 -1.55 -13.43
C ASN A 63 8.38 -0.66 -12.19
N ARG A 64 9.25 -0.88 -11.20
CA ARG A 64 9.39 0.04 -10.06
C ARG A 64 9.75 1.45 -10.54
N VAL A 65 9.19 2.47 -9.90
CA VAL A 65 9.53 3.89 -10.12
C VAL A 65 9.76 4.59 -8.78
N THR A 66 10.74 5.50 -8.73
CA THR A 66 10.97 6.39 -7.57
C THR A 66 10.24 7.72 -7.77
N ARG A 67 10.13 8.56 -6.72
CA ARG A 67 9.62 9.93 -6.90
C ARG A 67 10.51 10.74 -7.83
N ALA A 68 11.84 10.61 -7.68
CA ALA A 68 12.81 11.26 -8.57
C ALA A 68 12.55 10.92 -10.05
N ASN A 69 12.38 9.64 -10.40
CA ASN A 69 12.10 9.27 -11.80
C ASN A 69 10.79 9.85 -12.35
N LEU A 70 9.79 10.02 -11.50
CA LEU A 70 8.50 10.61 -11.86
C LEU A 70 8.59 12.13 -11.98
N LEU A 71 9.45 12.77 -11.17
CA LEU A 71 9.76 14.20 -11.23
C LEU A 71 10.56 14.52 -12.49
N ASP A 72 11.58 13.70 -12.83
CA ASP A 72 12.32 13.77 -14.11
C ASP A 72 11.37 13.68 -15.31
N GLN A 73 10.40 12.78 -15.24
CA GLN A 73 9.43 12.58 -16.31
C GLN A 73 8.41 13.73 -16.38
N LEU A 74 8.03 14.32 -15.25
CA LEU A 74 7.18 15.52 -15.19
C LEU A 74 7.90 16.74 -15.78
N ALA A 75 9.19 16.93 -15.48
CA ALA A 75 10.02 17.98 -16.06
C ALA A 75 10.05 17.88 -17.59
N ALA A 76 10.32 16.69 -18.13
CA ALA A 76 10.36 16.47 -19.57
C ALA A 76 9.00 16.69 -20.26
N ASP A 77 7.88 16.36 -19.60
CA ASP A 77 6.53 16.62 -20.12
C ASP A 77 6.18 18.12 -20.08
N LEU A 78 6.60 18.84 -19.03
CA LEU A 78 6.46 20.29 -18.89
C LEU A 78 7.26 21.03 -19.98
N ASP A 79 8.54 20.69 -20.15
CA ASP A 79 9.40 21.21 -21.23
C ASP A 79 8.74 21.00 -22.60
N ALA A 80 8.26 19.79 -22.88
CA ALA A 80 7.63 19.45 -24.16
C ALA A 80 6.33 20.25 -24.41
N ALA A 81 5.54 20.51 -23.36
CA ALA A 81 4.34 21.35 -23.46
C ALA A 81 4.70 22.82 -23.73
N SER A 82 5.68 23.36 -23.00
CA SER A 82 6.19 24.74 -23.15
C SER A 82 6.67 25.03 -24.58
N GLN A 83 7.40 24.09 -25.19
CA GLN A 83 7.84 24.21 -26.59
C GLN A 83 6.68 24.15 -27.59
N GLN A 84 5.62 23.38 -27.31
CA GLN A 84 4.44 23.33 -28.18
C GLN A 84 3.56 24.59 -28.12
N GLU A 85 3.53 25.32 -27.00
CA GLU A 85 2.84 26.61 -26.92
C GLU A 85 3.63 27.70 -27.65
N LYS A 86 4.96 27.75 -27.51
CA LYS A 86 5.84 28.68 -28.25
C LYS A 86 5.76 28.51 -29.78
N LEU A 87 5.42 27.30 -30.26
CA LEU A 87 5.16 27.01 -31.69
C LEU A 87 3.75 27.38 -32.17
N LYS A 88 2.84 27.79 -31.27
CA LYS A 88 1.45 28.15 -31.58
C LYS A 88 1.16 29.65 -31.48
N GLU A 89 2.12 30.47 -31.02
CA GLU A 89 2.01 31.91 -31.15
C GLU A 89 2.01 32.30 -32.64
N PRO A 90 1.07 33.15 -33.09
CA PRO A 90 1.04 33.56 -34.48
C PRO A 90 2.25 34.46 -34.79
N LEU A 91 3.03 34.08 -35.80
CA LEU A 91 4.00 34.97 -36.44
C LEU A 91 3.29 36.29 -36.78
N LEU A 92 3.74 37.38 -36.17
CA LEU A 92 3.26 38.73 -36.49
C LEU A 92 3.42 38.97 -38.00
N PRO A 93 2.46 39.67 -38.65
CA PRO A 93 2.51 39.86 -40.09
C PRO A 93 3.76 40.66 -40.46
N VAL A 94 4.66 40.01 -41.21
CA VAL A 94 5.83 40.67 -41.79
C VAL A 94 5.34 41.76 -42.72
N VAL A 95 5.52 43.01 -42.31
CA VAL A 95 5.34 44.18 -43.17
C VAL A 95 6.38 44.08 -44.29
N LEU A 96 5.91 43.86 -45.51
CA LEU A 96 6.75 43.81 -46.71
C LEU A 96 7.24 45.22 -47.06
N SER A 97 8.37 45.60 -46.47
CA SER A 97 9.17 46.74 -46.93
C SER A 97 9.93 46.34 -48.20
N LEU A 98 9.58 46.95 -49.33
CA LEU A 98 10.27 46.78 -50.61
C LEU A 98 11.75 47.24 -50.50
N PRO A 99 12.73 46.44 -50.97
CA PRO A 99 14.11 46.89 -51.08
C PRO A 99 14.32 47.62 -52.40
N ASP A 100 14.57 48.92 -52.31
CA ASP A 100 15.12 49.71 -53.41
C ASP A 100 16.64 49.73 -53.26
N ASN A 101 17.39 49.12 -54.18
CA ASN A 101 18.76 49.49 -54.54
C ASN A 101 19.33 48.63 -55.68
N THR A 102 19.32 49.24 -56.86
CA THR A 102 20.39 49.28 -57.88
C THR A 102 21.58 48.31 -57.71
N GLN A 103 21.64 47.31 -58.59
CA GLN A 103 22.85 46.57 -58.99
C GLN A 103 23.65 47.40 -60.04
N PRO A 104 24.97 47.17 -60.29
CA PRO A 104 25.37 46.00 -61.10
C PRO A 104 26.82 45.42 -60.94
N ALA A 105 26.98 44.21 -61.50
CA ALA A 105 28.21 43.58 -62.06
C ALA A 105 29.41 43.28 -61.12
N THR A 106 30.17 42.18 -61.22
CA THR A 106 30.19 40.97 -62.10
C THR A 106 30.79 39.78 -61.27
N GLU A 107 30.97 38.52 -61.69
CA GLU A 107 30.89 37.84 -63.00
C GLU A 107 30.27 36.40 -62.88
N ILE A 108 30.62 35.43 -63.74
CA ILE A 108 29.97 34.10 -63.85
C ILE A 108 31.03 32.92 -64.00
N PRO A 109 30.69 31.64 -64.32
CA PRO A 109 30.99 30.46 -63.47
C PRO A 109 32.07 29.51 -64.11
N PRO A 110 32.17 28.15 -63.92
CA PRO A 110 31.12 27.10 -63.92
C PRO A 110 31.18 26.02 -62.79
N ASP A 111 30.15 25.16 -62.75
CA ASP A 111 30.04 23.84 -62.08
C ASP A 111 30.54 22.72 -63.07
N PRO A 112 30.71 21.40 -62.73
CA PRO A 112 29.57 20.52 -62.44
C PRO A 112 29.78 19.25 -61.54
N SER A 113 28.68 18.83 -60.91
CA SER A 113 28.17 17.42 -60.84
C SER A 113 28.65 16.36 -59.80
N SER A 114 27.78 16.13 -58.82
CA SER A 114 27.03 14.87 -58.61
C SER A 114 27.53 13.71 -57.68
N THR A 115 26.52 13.13 -56.98
CA THR A 115 26.35 11.69 -56.66
C THR A 115 26.84 11.12 -55.30
N SER A 116 25.90 11.03 -54.33
CA SER A 116 25.58 9.87 -53.47
C SER A 116 26.70 9.06 -52.77
N GLN A 117 26.73 9.06 -51.42
CA GLN A 117 26.19 7.96 -50.57
C GLN A 117 26.39 8.19 -49.06
N SER A 118 25.51 7.59 -48.23
CA SER A 118 25.64 7.60 -46.75
C SER A 118 26.68 6.59 -46.24
N PRO A 119 27.15 6.71 -44.97
CA PRO A 119 26.78 5.62 -44.05
C PRO A 119 26.34 6.07 -42.64
N ARG A 120 25.34 5.36 -42.10
CA ARG A 120 24.86 5.46 -40.72
C ARG A 120 25.97 5.14 -39.70
N LYS A 121 26.17 6.00 -38.69
CA LYS A 121 26.77 5.61 -37.40
C LYS A 121 25.75 5.77 -36.28
N LYS A 122 25.36 4.66 -35.65
CA LYS A 122 24.54 4.65 -34.43
C LYS A 122 25.32 5.30 -33.29
N LYS A 123 24.86 6.44 -32.75
CA LYS A 123 25.35 6.93 -31.46
C LYS A 123 24.68 6.14 -30.33
N ARG A 124 25.48 5.49 -29.48
CA ARG A 124 25.05 5.08 -28.13
C ARG A 124 24.56 6.33 -27.40
N ARG A 125 23.40 6.26 -26.74
CA ARG A 125 23.07 7.20 -25.67
C ARG A 125 23.85 6.76 -24.44
N THR A 126 24.73 7.62 -23.96
CA THR A 126 25.32 7.48 -22.61
C THR A 126 24.28 7.99 -21.63
N GLU A 127 23.99 7.23 -20.58
CA GLU A 127 23.17 7.70 -19.47
C GLU A 127 23.97 8.76 -18.70
N VAL A 128 23.43 9.97 -18.63
CA VAL A 128 23.96 11.04 -17.78
C VAL A 128 23.13 11.02 -16.50
N HIS A 129 23.76 10.62 -15.39
CA HIS A 129 23.17 10.84 -14.07
C HIS A 129 23.13 12.34 -13.78
N VAL A 130 21.96 12.94 -13.94
CA VAL A 130 21.65 14.29 -13.45
C VAL A 130 21.30 14.17 -11.96
N ALA A 131 21.74 15.14 -11.15
CA ALA A 131 21.50 15.13 -9.71
C ALA A 131 20.02 15.47 -9.40
N PRO A 132 19.40 14.86 -8.35
CA PRO A 132 17.97 15.06 -8.05
C PRO A 132 17.56 16.53 -7.80
N GLU A 133 18.45 17.32 -7.21
CA GLU A 133 18.19 18.73 -6.88
C GLU A 133 17.93 19.57 -8.14
N TYR A 134 18.73 19.38 -9.19
CA TYR A 134 18.63 20.12 -10.46
C TYR A 134 17.26 19.93 -11.15
N CYS A 135 16.69 18.72 -11.08
CA CYS A 135 15.41 18.49 -11.74
C CYS A 135 14.23 19.12 -10.98
N SER A 136 14.31 19.20 -9.64
CA SER A 136 13.29 19.88 -8.84
C SER A 136 13.21 21.38 -9.15
N GLU A 137 14.35 22.04 -9.37
CA GLU A 137 14.39 23.47 -9.73
C GLU A 137 13.75 23.74 -11.10
N VAL A 138 13.99 22.88 -12.10
CA VAL A 138 13.37 23.00 -13.43
C VAL A 138 11.85 22.86 -13.33
N VAL A 139 11.36 21.86 -12.60
CA VAL A 139 9.91 21.66 -12.38
C VAL A 139 9.28 22.85 -11.66
N VAL A 140 9.94 23.39 -10.62
CA VAL A 140 9.49 24.60 -9.91
C VAL A 140 9.40 25.79 -10.86
N GLN A 141 10.45 26.07 -11.64
CA GLN A 141 10.47 27.22 -12.55
C GLN A 141 9.36 27.14 -13.60
N GLU A 142 9.17 26.00 -14.27
CA GLU A 142 8.14 25.88 -15.32
C GLU A 142 6.71 25.87 -14.75
N ILE A 143 6.50 25.35 -13.52
CA ILE A 143 5.23 25.45 -12.80
C ILE A 143 4.90 26.90 -12.40
N LEU A 144 5.89 27.72 -12.04
CA LEU A 144 5.71 29.12 -11.67
C LEU A 144 5.62 30.05 -12.89
N ALA A 145 6.31 29.73 -13.99
CA ALA A 145 6.36 30.55 -15.19
C ALA A 145 5.12 30.40 -16.09
N THR A 146 4.52 29.21 -16.14
CA THR A 146 3.55 28.86 -17.18
C THR A 146 2.13 28.76 -16.64
N GLN A 147 1.14 29.35 -17.35
CA GLN A 147 -0.28 29.06 -17.09
C GLN A 147 -0.63 27.67 -17.64
N LEU A 148 -0.16 26.63 -16.94
CA LEU A 148 -0.12 25.24 -17.40
C LEU A 148 -1.46 24.71 -17.91
N LYS A 149 -1.69 24.77 -19.23
CA LYS A 149 -2.88 24.21 -19.89
C LYS A 149 -2.68 22.76 -20.32
N GLY A 150 -2.70 21.87 -19.32
CA GLY A 150 -3.13 20.49 -19.50
C GLY A 150 -2.10 19.48 -20.00
N ILE A 151 -1.19 19.05 -19.12
CA ILE A 151 -0.49 17.76 -19.27
C ILE A 151 -1.47 16.63 -18.97
N ARG A 152 -2.23 16.18 -19.97
CA ARG A 152 -3.08 14.97 -19.84
C ARG A 152 -2.23 13.72 -19.96
N LYS A 153 -1.67 13.28 -18.84
CA LYS A 153 -0.97 12.01 -18.72
C LYS A 153 -1.88 10.98 -18.06
N SER A 154 -2.23 9.92 -18.81
CA SER A 154 -3.10 8.83 -18.34
C SER A 154 -2.31 7.57 -18.04
N ASP A 155 -1.51 7.63 -16.98
CA ASP A 155 -0.75 6.47 -16.52
C ASP A 155 -1.59 5.60 -15.58
N HIS A 156 -1.33 4.29 -15.64
CA HIS A 156 -1.81 3.34 -14.64
C HIS A 156 -0.64 3.01 -13.73
N TRP A 157 -0.81 3.27 -12.43
CA TRP A 157 0.17 3.00 -11.38
C TRP A 157 -0.36 1.94 -10.43
N LEU A 158 0.56 1.11 -9.91
CA LEU A 158 0.32 0.27 -8.75
C LEU A 158 0.98 0.92 -7.53
N TYR A 159 0.23 1.02 -6.45
CA TYR A 159 0.72 1.37 -5.12
C TYR A 159 0.72 0.10 -4.26
N ILE A 160 1.87 -0.56 -4.18
CA ILE A 160 1.97 -1.93 -3.66
C ILE A 160 2.45 -1.92 -2.22
N ILE A 161 1.61 -2.40 -1.31
CA ILE A 161 1.92 -2.61 0.10
C ILE A 161 2.29 -4.09 0.28
N ASP A 162 3.54 -4.36 0.61
CA ASP A 162 3.97 -5.70 1.00
C ASP A 162 3.75 -5.90 2.49
N SER A 163 2.65 -6.58 2.82
CA SER A 163 2.34 -6.94 4.21
C SER A 163 3.38 -7.93 4.72
N GLY A 164 3.84 -7.74 5.96
CA GLY A 164 4.60 -8.80 6.63
C GLY A 164 3.73 -10.05 6.81
N GLY A 165 4.37 -11.19 7.07
CA GLY A 165 3.63 -12.39 7.50
C GLY A 165 3.08 -12.30 8.93
N GLN A 166 3.27 -11.17 9.61
CA GLN A 166 3.04 -11.05 11.05
C GLN A 166 1.55 -10.90 11.40
N PRO A 167 1.06 -11.51 12.50
CA PRO A 167 -0.37 -11.56 12.82
C PRO A 167 -0.96 -10.15 13.05
N ALA A 168 -0.28 -9.35 13.88
CA ALA A 168 -0.65 -7.97 14.20
C ALA A 168 -0.90 -7.11 12.95
N TYR A 169 -0.03 -7.24 11.94
CA TYR A 169 -0.16 -6.46 10.72
C TYR A 169 -1.41 -6.81 9.93
N GLN A 170 -1.82 -8.08 9.90
CA GLN A 170 -2.98 -8.51 9.12
C GLN A 170 -4.31 -8.11 9.76
N GLU A 171 -4.35 -8.02 11.10
CA GLU A 171 -5.51 -7.50 11.81
C GLU A 171 -5.64 -5.97 11.70
N LEU A 172 -4.52 -5.26 11.63
CA LEU A 172 -4.48 -3.79 11.63
C LEU A 172 -4.47 -3.16 10.22
N LEU A 173 -3.92 -3.83 9.21
CA LEU A 173 -3.86 -3.35 7.81
C LEU A 173 -5.21 -2.82 7.28
N PRO A 174 -6.37 -3.46 7.56
CA PRO A 174 -7.68 -2.98 7.06
C PRO A 174 -8.00 -1.53 7.45
N LEU A 175 -7.51 -1.07 8.62
CA LEU A 175 -7.69 0.31 9.11
C LEU A 175 -6.95 1.36 8.25
N PHE A 176 -5.86 0.93 7.60
CA PHE A 176 -5.01 1.79 6.78
C PHE A 176 -5.32 1.65 5.28
N THR A 177 -5.86 0.51 4.83
CA THR A 177 -6.33 0.29 3.45
C THR A 177 -7.76 0.80 3.26
N ARG A 178 -7.95 2.13 3.24
CA ARG A 178 -9.29 2.76 3.24
C ARG A 178 -10.16 2.54 1.99
N ALA A 179 -9.62 1.95 0.92
CA ALA A 179 -10.34 1.72 -0.32
C ALA A 179 -10.23 0.26 -0.74
N ALA A 180 -11.25 -0.20 -1.49
CA ALA A 180 -11.17 -1.41 -2.28
C ALA A 180 -9.81 -1.51 -3.03
N SER A 181 -9.16 -2.65 -2.88
CA SER A 181 -7.78 -2.90 -3.28
C SER A 181 -7.66 -4.20 -4.05
N LEU A 182 -6.56 -4.38 -4.79
CA LEU A 182 -6.19 -5.65 -5.41
C LEU A 182 -5.35 -6.46 -4.43
N ASN A 183 -5.93 -7.50 -3.84
CA ASN A 183 -5.25 -8.39 -2.92
C ASN A 183 -4.58 -9.52 -3.70
N ILE A 184 -3.25 -9.60 -3.66
CA ILE A 184 -2.48 -10.72 -4.20
C ILE A 184 -2.22 -11.69 -3.07
N ILE A 185 -2.98 -12.78 -3.02
CA ILE A 185 -2.93 -13.79 -1.96
C ILE A 185 -1.95 -14.88 -2.36
N THR A 186 -0.80 -14.98 -1.68
CA THR A 186 0.19 -16.03 -1.92
C THR A 186 -0.06 -17.25 -1.04
N LEU A 187 -0.11 -18.43 -1.66
CA LEU A 187 -0.27 -19.73 -1.01
C LEU A 187 0.86 -20.66 -1.45
N ASP A 188 1.57 -21.25 -0.50
CA ASP A 188 2.61 -22.27 -0.73
C ASP A 188 1.95 -23.60 -1.10
N LEU A 189 2.00 -23.96 -2.40
CA LEU A 189 1.39 -25.19 -2.90
C LEU A 189 2.06 -26.45 -2.34
N SER A 190 3.35 -26.34 -1.96
CA SER A 190 4.13 -27.48 -1.45
C SER A 190 3.71 -27.92 -0.04
N LYS A 191 2.89 -27.11 0.64
CA LYS A 191 2.35 -27.41 1.98
C LYS A 191 0.84 -27.69 1.94
N PRO A 192 0.30 -28.44 2.90
CA PRO A 192 -1.15 -28.52 3.12
C PRO A 192 -1.78 -27.14 3.36
N PHE A 193 -3.03 -26.96 2.95
CA PHE A 193 -3.76 -25.71 3.18
C PHE A 193 -4.47 -25.67 4.54
N ASN A 194 -4.86 -26.85 5.05
CA ASN A 194 -5.60 -27.01 6.30
C ASN A 194 -4.71 -27.27 7.52
N GLU A 195 -3.42 -27.56 7.32
CA GLU A 195 -2.47 -27.76 8.41
C GLU A 195 -2.27 -26.45 9.19
N LYS A 196 -2.42 -26.54 10.52
CA LYS A 196 -2.13 -25.44 11.43
C LYS A 196 -0.63 -25.39 11.70
N PHE A 197 -0.01 -24.25 11.48
CA PHE A 197 1.37 -23.94 11.85
C PHE A 197 1.40 -22.80 12.87
N ASP A 198 2.46 -22.78 13.68
CA ASP A 198 2.76 -21.66 14.57
C ASP A 198 3.08 -20.41 13.73
N LEU A 199 2.45 -19.30 14.07
CA LEU A 199 2.76 -18.02 13.45
C LEU A 199 4.15 -17.58 13.92
N MET A 200 4.93 -16.97 13.03
CA MET A 200 6.29 -16.51 13.35
C MET A 200 6.33 -14.99 13.35
N TYR A 201 6.73 -14.39 14.48
CA TYR A 201 7.16 -13.00 14.54
C TYR A 201 8.57 -12.87 13.93
N ARG A 202 8.90 -11.68 13.41
CA ARG A 202 10.23 -11.41 12.83
C ARG A 202 10.76 -10.05 13.28
N ILE A 203 11.85 -10.04 14.02
CA ILE A 203 12.60 -8.84 14.39
C ILE A 203 14.09 -9.03 14.07
N ASP A 204 14.72 -7.97 13.58
CA ASP A 204 16.15 -7.92 13.18
C ASP A 204 16.65 -9.09 12.31
N GLY A 205 15.74 -9.67 11.53
CA GLY A 205 15.99 -10.78 10.60
C GLY A 205 15.81 -12.17 11.19
N GLN A 206 15.67 -12.30 12.52
CA GLN A 206 15.42 -13.55 13.24
C GLN A 206 13.92 -13.85 13.31
N TYR A 207 13.56 -15.12 13.57
CA TYR A 207 12.17 -15.57 13.67
C TYR A 207 11.87 -16.14 15.04
N PHE A 208 10.74 -15.76 15.62
CA PHE A 208 10.32 -16.17 16.96
C PHE A 208 8.90 -16.75 16.88
N PRO A 209 8.64 -17.93 17.48
CA PRO A 209 7.31 -18.54 17.45
C PRO A 209 6.33 -17.73 18.29
N CYS A 210 5.14 -17.52 17.76
CA CYS A 210 4.01 -16.91 18.45
C CYS A 210 3.13 -17.98 19.11
N HIS A 211 2.47 -17.64 20.22
CA HIS A 211 1.44 -18.50 20.85
C HIS A 211 0.12 -18.63 20.05
N SER A 212 0.13 -18.30 18.75
CA SER A 212 -1.06 -18.35 17.88
C SER A 212 -0.78 -19.19 16.64
N LYS A 213 -1.79 -19.98 16.23
CA LYS A 213 -1.72 -20.93 15.12
C LYS A 213 -2.70 -20.56 14.03
N SER A 214 -2.27 -20.69 12.78
CA SER A 214 -3.12 -20.45 11.60
C SER A 214 -2.83 -21.48 10.51
N SER A 215 -3.67 -21.51 9.47
CA SER A 215 -3.50 -22.36 8.29
C SER A 215 -3.55 -21.50 7.02
N GLN A 216 -2.93 -21.96 5.93
CA GLN A 216 -2.91 -21.18 4.67
C GLN A 216 -4.32 -20.88 4.16
N LEU A 217 -5.26 -21.81 4.40
CA LEU A 217 -6.67 -21.60 4.11
C LEU A 217 -7.22 -20.40 4.90
N ALA A 218 -6.97 -20.32 6.21
CA ALA A 218 -7.46 -19.20 7.03
C ALA A 218 -6.96 -17.82 6.54
N PHE A 219 -5.70 -17.71 6.07
CA PHE A 219 -5.20 -16.49 5.44
C PHE A 219 -5.96 -16.14 4.15
N PHE A 220 -6.24 -17.12 3.29
CA PHE A 220 -7.07 -16.91 2.09
C PHE A 220 -8.48 -16.47 2.46
N GLN A 221 -9.12 -17.14 3.43
CA GLN A 221 -10.46 -16.80 3.88
C GLN A 221 -10.52 -15.37 4.42
N SER A 222 -9.66 -15.02 5.40
CA SER A 222 -9.55 -13.67 5.98
C SER A 222 -9.36 -12.57 4.91
N ALA A 223 -8.47 -12.79 3.94
CA ALA A 223 -8.23 -11.83 2.85
C ALA A 223 -9.49 -11.62 1.99
N VAL A 224 -10.21 -12.69 1.68
CA VAL A 224 -11.48 -12.64 0.93
C VAL A 224 -12.57 -11.93 1.74
N SER A 225 -12.78 -12.30 3.02
CA SER A 225 -13.77 -11.67 3.93
C SER A 225 -13.60 -10.15 4.02
N THR A 226 -12.35 -9.75 4.24
CA THR A 226 -11.97 -8.36 4.41
C THR A 226 -12.17 -7.59 3.10
N GLY A 227 -11.76 -8.18 1.97
CA GLY A 227 -12.01 -7.62 0.65
C GLY A 227 -13.49 -7.43 0.31
N ALA A 228 -14.36 -8.35 0.73
CA ALA A 228 -15.80 -8.30 0.53
C ALA A 228 -16.50 -7.20 1.33
N SER A 229 -15.91 -6.81 2.46
CA SER A 229 -16.51 -5.86 3.41
C SER A 229 -16.16 -4.39 3.14
N PHE A 230 -15.25 -4.11 2.20
CA PHE A 230 -14.90 -2.74 1.81
C PHE A 230 -16.01 -2.08 0.98
N LYS A 231 -16.57 -0.99 1.50
CA LYS A 231 -17.43 -0.09 0.74
C LYS A 231 -16.58 0.86 -0.13
N PRO A 232 -17.06 1.26 -1.34
CA PRO A 232 -16.42 2.31 -2.12
C PRO A 232 -16.34 3.62 -1.34
N LEU A 233 -15.19 4.30 -1.41
CA LEU A 233 -15.03 5.62 -0.80
C LEU A 233 -15.89 6.66 -1.52
N ASP A 234 -16.67 7.44 -0.77
CA ASP A 234 -17.42 8.58 -1.28
C ASP A 234 -16.60 9.87 -1.23
N ILE A 235 -15.65 9.99 -2.17
CA ILE A 235 -14.78 11.17 -2.30
C ILE A 235 -15.11 11.90 -3.59
N SER A 236 -15.35 13.21 -3.48
CA SER A 236 -15.82 14.08 -4.56
C SER A 236 -14.83 14.26 -5.72
N CYS A 237 -13.52 14.03 -5.50
CA CYS A 237 -12.49 14.18 -6.51
C CYS A 237 -12.23 12.92 -7.37
N ILE A 238 -12.90 11.81 -7.07
CA ILE A 238 -12.72 10.52 -7.76
C ILE A 238 -13.65 10.44 -8.98
N SER A 239 -13.08 10.32 -10.18
CA SER A 239 -13.83 10.24 -11.45
C SER A 239 -14.26 8.81 -11.84
N LYS A 240 -13.52 7.79 -11.37
CA LYS A 240 -13.98 6.39 -11.31
C LYS A 240 -13.72 5.86 -9.90
N LYS A 241 -14.78 5.60 -9.13
CA LYS A 241 -14.68 4.89 -7.86
C LYS A 241 -14.37 3.40 -8.12
N PRO A 242 -13.58 2.73 -7.26
CA PRO A 242 -13.45 1.29 -7.33
C PRO A 242 -14.79 0.65 -6.96
N THR A 243 -15.16 -0.44 -7.64
CA THR A 243 -16.48 -1.06 -7.49
C THR A 243 -16.51 -2.01 -6.29
N HIS A 244 -15.46 -2.80 -6.13
CA HIS A 244 -15.22 -3.74 -5.02
C HIS A 244 -13.74 -4.11 -5.01
N SER A 245 -13.27 -4.77 -3.94
CA SER A 245 -11.93 -5.34 -3.92
C SER A 245 -11.80 -6.46 -4.96
N MET A 246 -10.59 -6.64 -5.48
CA MET A 246 -10.25 -7.75 -6.39
C MET A 246 -9.21 -8.64 -5.74
N HIS A 247 -9.22 -9.92 -6.05
CA HIS A 247 -8.29 -10.91 -5.49
C HIS A 247 -7.57 -11.67 -6.60
N LEU A 248 -6.28 -11.92 -6.45
CA LEU A 248 -5.50 -12.79 -7.34
C LEU A 248 -4.75 -13.80 -6.47
N VAL A 249 -5.07 -15.09 -6.63
CA VAL A 249 -4.43 -16.16 -5.85
C VAL A 249 -3.19 -16.65 -6.58
N LEU A 250 -2.00 -16.43 -6.00
CA LEU A 250 -0.73 -16.97 -6.49
C LEU A 250 -0.39 -18.25 -5.74
N GLY A 251 -0.34 -19.37 -6.45
CA GLY A 251 0.19 -20.64 -5.94
C GLY A 251 1.70 -20.68 -6.13
N THR A 252 2.45 -20.42 -5.06
CA THR A 252 3.92 -20.43 -5.07
C THR A 252 4.48 -21.84 -4.88
N HIS A 253 5.78 -22.01 -5.12
CA HIS A 253 6.47 -23.31 -5.12
C HIS A 253 5.88 -24.34 -6.09
N TYR A 254 5.36 -23.87 -7.24
CA TYR A 254 4.79 -24.75 -8.26
C TYR A 254 5.81 -25.78 -8.81
N ASP A 255 7.09 -25.43 -8.78
CA ASP A 255 8.24 -26.30 -9.07
C ASP A 255 8.33 -27.56 -8.19
N LYS A 256 7.64 -27.58 -7.03
CA LYS A 256 7.69 -28.68 -6.05
C LYS A 256 6.44 -29.55 -6.04
N VAL A 257 5.47 -29.31 -6.92
CA VAL A 257 4.15 -29.98 -6.89
C VAL A 257 3.72 -30.49 -8.26
N SER A 258 2.80 -31.46 -8.25
CA SER A 258 2.18 -31.98 -9.46
C SER A 258 0.90 -31.23 -9.82
N ASP A 259 0.45 -31.34 -11.07
CA ASP A 259 -0.87 -30.85 -11.50
C ASP A 259 -2.03 -31.48 -10.70
N ALA A 260 -1.88 -32.73 -10.23
CA ALA A 260 -2.87 -33.38 -9.38
C ALA A 260 -2.95 -32.71 -8.00
N THR A 261 -1.80 -32.35 -7.43
CA THR A 261 -1.72 -31.57 -6.18
C THR A 261 -2.35 -30.20 -6.36
N LEU A 262 -2.10 -29.51 -7.49
CA LEU A 262 -2.73 -28.22 -7.80
C LEU A 262 -4.27 -28.33 -7.87
N GLN A 263 -4.80 -29.39 -8.50
CA GLN A 263 -6.24 -29.65 -8.56
C GLN A 263 -6.84 -29.89 -7.17
N GLU A 264 -6.17 -30.66 -6.31
CA GLU A 264 -6.57 -30.84 -4.91
C GLU A 264 -6.67 -29.50 -4.16
N LYS A 265 -5.65 -28.63 -4.30
CA LYS A 265 -5.67 -27.28 -3.70
C LYS A 265 -6.82 -26.43 -4.23
N GLU A 266 -7.10 -26.48 -5.53
CA GLU A 266 -8.22 -25.76 -6.13
C GLU A 266 -9.58 -26.18 -5.56
N GLU A 267 -9.82 -27.49 -5.40
CA GLU A 267 -11.08 -27.99 -4.84
C GLU A 267 -11.22 -27.67 -3.35
N ILE A 268 -10.11 -27.63 -2.58
CA ILE A 268 -10.11 -27.11 -1.21
C ILE A 268 -10.56 -25.63 -1.19
N LEU A 269 -10.01 -24.77 -2.06
CA LEU A 269 -10.41 -23.36 -2.10
C LEU A 269 -11.88 -23.20 -2.52
N LYS A 270 -12.33 -23.91 -3.57
CA LYS A 270 -13.72 -23.86 -4.05
C LYS A 270 -14.72 -24.32 -2.99
N SER A 271 -14.46 -25.46 -2.34
CA SER A 271 -15.35 -26.00 -1.32
C SER A 271 -15.43 -25.11 -0.07
N SER A 272 -14.28 -24.58 0.39
CA SER A 272 -14.17 -23.67 1.55
C SER A 272 -14.94 -22.35 1.43
N MET A 273 -15.36 -21.99 0.21
CA MET A 273 -16.03 -20.74 -0.14
C MET A 273 -17.23 -20.96 -1.06
N SER A 274 -17.84 -22.15 -0.99
CA SER A 274 -19.05 -22.49 -1.76
C SER A 274 -20.23 -21.56 -1.46
N SER A 275 -20.30 -21.00 -0.24
CA SER A 275 -21.29 -19.97 0.14
C SER A 275 -21.04 -18.58 -0.45
N LEU A 276 -19.85 -18.35 -1.03
CA LEU A 276 -19.45 -17.09 -1.67
C LEU A 276 -19.29 -17.24 -3.19
N GLN A 277 -19.95 -18.22 -3.81
CA GLN A 277 -19.64 -18.59 -5.18
C GLN A 277 -19.88 -17.43 -6.17
N SER A 278 -20.93 -16.62 -5.98
CA SER A 278 -21.19 -15.46 -6.85
C SER A 278 -20.23 -14.29 -6.53
N TYR A 279 -19.89 -14.06 -5.26
CA TYR A 279 -18.85 -13.10 -4.90
C TYR A 279 -17.49 -13.45 -5.54
N LEU A 280 -17.03 -14.70 -5.37
CA LEU A 280 -15.74 -15.16 -5.89
C LEU A 280 -15.65 -15.07 -7.41
N GLN A 281 -16.72 -15.43 -8.13
CA GLN A 281 -16.74 -15.40 -9.60
C GLN A 281 -16.50 -13.99 -10.17
N ASN A 282 -16.93 -12.94 -9.46
CA ASN A 282 -16.76 -11.54 -9.87
C ASN A 282 -15.50 -10.89 -9.29
N CYS A 283 -15.13 -11.26 -8.06
CA CYS A 283 -14.05 -10.60 -7.32
C CYS A 283 -12.69 -11.32 -7.43
N VAL A 284 -12.63 -12.58 -7.88
CA VAL A 284 -11.36 -13.29 -8.09
C VAL A 284 -10.95 -13.27 -9.56
N ILE A 285 -9.71 -12.84 -9.80
CA ILE A 285 -9.08 -12.93 -11.11
C ILE A 285 -8.76 -14.41 -11.38
N HIS A 286 -9.51 -15.04 -12.27
CA HIS A 286 -9.28 -16.42 -12.69
C HIS A 286 -8.15 -16.58 -13.73
N HIS A 287 -7.42 -17.69 -13.67
CA HIS A 287 -6.50 -18.13 -14.73
C HIS A 287 -7.17 -19.22 -15.58
N LYS A 288 -7.61 -18.89 -16.80
CA LYS A 288 -8.48 -19.75 -17.63
C LYS A 288 -9.78 -20.11 -16.88
N LYS A 289 -9.87 -21.31 -16.31
CA LYS A 289 -10.95 -21.81 -15.43
C LYS A 289 -10.48 -22.08 -13.99
N SER A 290 -9.20 -21.88 -13.69
CA SER A 290 -8.60 -22.03 -12.37
C SER A 290 -8.77 -20.76 -11.53
N ILE A 291 -8.82 -20.93 -10.21
CA ILE A 291 -8.72 -19.84 -9.22
C ILE A 291 -7.25 -19.48 -8.95
N ILE A 292 -6.34 -20.45 -9.10
CA ILE A 292 -4.93 -20.33 -8.73
C ILE A 292 -4.09 -19.99 -9.97
N PHE A 293 -3.18 -19.02 -9.83
CA PHE A 293 -2.07 -18.81 -10.74
C PHE A 293 -0.84 -19.58 -10.21
N PRO A 294 -0.55 -20.81 -10.69
CA PRO A 294 0.65 -21.53 -10.30
C PRO A 294 1.91 -20.83 -10.83
N VAL A 295 2.89 -20.62 -9.96
CA VAL A 295 4.14 -19.91 -10.26
C VAL A 295 5.35 -20.53 -9.55
N ASN A 296 6.44 -20.68 -10.29
CA ASN A 296 7.78 -20.78 -9.69
C ASN A 296 8.33 -19.36 -9.54
N THR A 297 8.41 -18.87 -8.30
CA THR A 297 8.84 -17.49 -7.96
C THR A 297 10.36 -17.34 -7.88
N ILE A 298 11.12 -18.42 -8.05
CA ILE A 298 12.60 -18.45 -8.12
C ILE A 298 13.12 -18.90 -9.49
N ALA A 299 12.23 -19.05 -10.48
CA ALA A 299 12.56 -19.50 -11.82
C ALA A 299 13.59 -18.60 -12.54
N GLU A 300 14.31 -19.22 -13.48
CA GLU A 300 15.24 -18.57 -14.39
C GLU A 300 14.57 -17.54 -15.30
N SER A 301 15.37 -16.60 -15.80
CA SER A 301 14.88 -15.34 -16.41
C SER A 301 13.79 -15.49 -17.48
N GLU A 302 13.87 -16.47 -18.39
CA GLU A 302 12.87 -16.64 -19.46
C GLU A 302 11.54 -17.19 -18.94
N GLU A 303 11.57 -18.16 -18.02
CA GLU A 303 10.35 -18.72 -17.42
C GLU A 303 9.71 -17.72 -16.46
N ARG A 304 10.53 -17.05 -15.63
CA ARG A 304 10.13 -15.93 -14.76
C ARG A 304 9.40 -14.84 -15.55
N THR A 305 9.95 -14.44 -16.69
CA THR A 305 9.34 -13.46 -17.61
C THR A 305 7.95 -13.93 -18.07
N LYS A 306 7.78 -15.22 -18.42
CA LYS A 306 6.47 -15.78 -18.82
C LYS A 306 5.45 -15.77 -17.69
N TYR A 307 5.84 -16.01 -16.43
CA TYR A 307 4.93 -15.88 -15.29
C TYR A 307 4.56 -14.42 -15.05
N SER A 308 5.54 -13.50 -15.03
CA SER A 308 5.32 -12.07 -14.86
C SER A 308 4.34 -11.51 -15.90
N GLU A 309 4.57 -11.76 -17.20
CA GLU A 309 3.67 -11.32 -18.27
C GLU A 309 2.23 -11.83 -18.13
N LYS A 310 2.04 -13.10 -17.69
CA LYS A 310 0.70 -13.67 -17.46
C LYS A 310 -0.02 -12.95 -16.31
N ILE A 311 0.66 -12.70 -15.19
CA ILE A 311 0.10 -12.01 -14.03
C ILE A 311 -0.22 -10.55 -14.39
N CYS A 312 0.75 -9.83 -14.95
CA CYS A 312 0.60 -8.44 -15.38
C CYS A 312 -0.59 -8.26 -16.33
N LYS A 313 -0.75 -9.17 -17.30
CA LYS A 313 -1.89 -9.18 -18.22
C LYS A 313 -3.21 -9.52 -17.53
N ALA A 314 -3.23 -10.46 -16.59
CA ALA A 314 -4.43 -10.80 -15.84
C ALA A 314 -4.91 -9.63 -14.97
N ILE A 315 -3.99 -8.99 -14.23
CA ILE A 315 -4.25 -7.78 -13.45
C ILE A 315 -4.77 -6.64 -14.34
N TRP A 316 -4.14 -6.40 -15.49
CA TRP A 316 -4.60 -5.35 -16.42
C TRP A 316 -5.99 -5.64 -17.00
N CYS A 317 -6.28 -6.88 -17.41
CA CYS A 317 -7.53 -7.22 -18.06
C CYS A 317 -8.72 -7.46 -17.11
N ARG A 318 -8.47 -7.73 -15.82
CA ARG A 318 -9.52 -8.15 -14.85
C ARG A 318 -9.44 -7.45 -13.49
N GLY A 319 -8.34 -6.79 -13.13
CA GLY A 319 -8.18 -6.11 -11.84
C GLY A 319 -8.64 -4.64 -11.83
N SER A 320 -9.18 -4.12 -12.94
CA SER A 320 -9.50 -2.70 -13.11
C SER A 320 -10.59 -2.16 -12.19
N ASP A 321 -11.33 -3.02 -11.50
CA ASP A 321 -12.45 -2.64 -10.64
C ASP A 321 -12.04 -2.39 -9.19
N ALA A 322 -10.82 -2.82 -8.81
CA ALA A 322 -10.07 -2.29 -7.67
C ALA A 322 -9.26 -1.02 -8.01
N SER A 323 -9.37 -0.49 -9.24
CA SER A 323 -8.69 0.76 -9.63
C SER A 323 -9.58 1.98 -9.43
N LEU A 324 -9.01 3.03 -8.84
CA LEU A 324 -9.60 4.37 -8.79
C LEU A 324 -8.99 5.26 -9.88
N LYS A 325 -9.80 6.19 -10.43
CA LYS A 325 -9.31 7.27 -11.29
C LYS A 325 -9.46 8.61 -10.59
N ILE A 326 -8.37 9.37 -10.53
CA ILE A 326 -8.29 10.65 -9.85
C ILE A 326 -7.62 11.69 -10.74
N LYS A 327 -8.06 12.94 -10.60
CA LYS A 327 -7.54 14.10 -11.32
C LYS A 327 -6.79 14.98 -10.32
N ILE A 328 -5.47 15.07 -10.45
CA ILE A 328 -4.58 15.76 -9.51
C ILE A 328 -4.07 17.05 -10.17
N PRO A 329 -4.22 18.24 -9.56
CA PRO A 329 -3.58 19.47 -10.04
C PRO A 329 -2.05 19.29 -10.18
N ILE A 330 -1.43 19.87 -11.21
CA ILE A 330 0.01 19.66 -11.46
C ILE A 330 0.85 20.12 -10.26
N ARG A 331 0.50 21.24 -9.61
CA ARG A 331 1.20 21.69 -8.39
C ARG A 331 1.13 20.69 -7.25
N TRP A 332 -0.04 20.11 -7.00
CA TRP A 332 -0.22 19.10 -5.94
C TRP A 332 0.57 17.81 -6.25
N PHE A 333 0.64 17.43 -7.52
CA PHE A 333 1.42 16.27 -7.97
C PHE A 333 2.93 16.51 -7.83
N ALA A 334 3.44 17.67 -8.25
CA ALA A 334 4.86 18.03 -8.07
C ALA A 334 5.24 18.15 -6.58
N PHE A 335 4.35 18.70 -5.76
CA PHE A 335 4.47 18.73 -4.30
C PHE A 335 4.62 17.31 -3.71
N GLU A 336 3.75 16.36 -4.07
CA GLU A 336 3.84 14.97 -3.59
C GLU A 336 5.16 14.29 -4.01
N LEU A 337 5.58 14.48 -5.27
CA LEU A 337 6.85 13.97 -5.78
C LEU A 337 8.08 14.63 -5.13
N SER A 338 7.91 15.75 -4.44
CA SER A 338 8.99 16.44 -3.71
C SER A 338 9.08 16.06 -2.24
N LEU A 339 8.17 15.22 -1.74
CA LEU A 339 8.25 14.68 -0.39
C LEU A 339 9.45 13.72 -0.26
N PRO A 340 10.17 13.70 0.87
CA PRO A 340 11.42 12.97 1.00
C PRO A 340 11.25 11.44 0.88
N ASP A 341 11.91 10.83 -0.12
CA ASP A 341 11.88 9.37 -0.35
C ASP A 341 12.48 8.52 0.78
N LYS A 342 13.26 9.11 1.69
CA LYS A 342 13.94 8.42 2.80
C LYS A 342 13.22 8.52 4.15
N GLN A 343 12.19 9.35 4.26
CA GLN A 343 11.44 9.54 5.49
C GLN A 343 10.01 9.02 5.28
N SER A 344 9.49 8.23 6.22
CA SER A 344 8.09 7.78 6.19
C SER A 344 7.14 8.71 6.97
N ILE A 345 7.68 9.77 7.59
CA ILE A 345 6.96 10.75 8.41
C ILE A 345 7.68 12.11 8.26
N ILE A 346 6.93 13.20 8.16
CA ILE A 346 7.44 14.59 8.12
C ILE A 346 6.57 15.52 8.98
N SER A 347 7.10 16.67 9.38
CA SER A 347 6.28 17.70 10.04
C SER A 347 5.33 18.41 9.06
N VAL A 348 4.19 18.90 9.54
CA VAL A 348 3.32 19.76 8.73
C VAL A 348 4.07 21.03 8.30
N LYS A 349 4.95 21.58 9.15
CA LYS A 349 5.78 22.74 8.81
C LYS A 349 6.70 22.48 7.60
N GLU A 350 7.31 21.31 7.53
CA GLU A 350 8.12 20.89 6.38
C GLU A 350 7.26 20.75 5.12
N ALA A 351 6.10 20.09 5.22
CA ALA A 351 5.15 19.99 4.11
C ALA A 351 4.72 21.38 3.58
N LEU A 352 4.43 22.32 4.48
CA LEU A 352 4.11 23.72 4.11
C LEU A 352 5.27 24.40 3.39
N SER A 353 6.51 24.24 3.85
CA SER A 353 7.71 24.79 3.19
C SER A 353 7.97 24.17 1.81
N ILE A 354 7.62 22.90 1.59
CA ILE A 354 7.70 22.26 0.26
C ILE A 354 6.59 22.81 -0.64
N GLY A 355 5.35 22.97 -0.14
CA GLY A 355 4.23 23.55 -0.90
C GLY A 355 4.49 24.99 -1.34
N GLU A 356 5.08 25.82 -0.47
CA GLU A 356 5.44 27.21 -0.76
C GLU A 356 6.36 27.33 -1.99
N ARG A 357 7.30 26.40 -2.18
CA ARG A 357 8.19 26.36 -3.37
C ARG A 357 7.42 26.21 -4.69
N TYR A 358 6.24 25.59 -4.66
CA TYR A 358 5.35 25.43 -5.81
C TYR A 358 4.28 26.52 -5.89
N GLY A 359 4.42 27.61 -5.14
CA GLY A 359 3.46 28.72 -5.10
C GLY A 359 2.10 28.31 -4.51
N MET A 360 2.06 27.26 -3.70
CA MET A 360 0.87 26.82 -2.97
C MET A 360 0.78 27.59 -1.65
N LYS A 361 -0.42 28.09 -1.30
CA LYS A 361 -0.65 28.69 0.01
C LYS A 361 -0.74 27.60 1.08
N GLU A 362 -0.77 28.03 2.34
CA GLU A 362 -0.94 27.13 3.48
C GLU A 362 -2.21 26.26 3.35
N GLU A 363 -3.35 26.88 3.03
CA GLU A 363 -4.62 26.16 2.86
C GLU A 363 -4.60 25.25 1.61
N ASP A 364 -4.01 25.70 0.49
CA ASP A 364 -3.86 24.87 -0.72
C ASP A 364 -3.05 23.60 -0.43
N THR A 365 -2.00 23.73 0.40
CA THR A 365 -1.14 22.62 0.83
C THR A 365 -1.86 21.68 1.79
N LYS A 366 -2.59 22.22 2.78
CA LYS A 366 -3.45 21.42 3.67
C LYS A 366 -4.56 20.69 2.91
N GLN A 367 -5.11 21.31 1.86
CA GLN A 367 -6.09 20.68 0.98
C GLN A 367 -5.48 19.56 0.14
N ALA A 368 -4.26 19.74 -0.39
CA ALA A 368 -3.52 18.68 -1.07
C ALA A 368 -3.22 17.48 -0.14
N LEU A 369 -2.80 17.74 1.10
CA LEU A 369 -2.57 16.69 2.11
C LEU A 369 -3.85 15.90 2.43
N ARG A 370 -4.99 16.59 2.64
CA ARG A 370 -6.31 15.95 2.81
C ARG A 370 -6.71 15.12 1.58
N TYR A 371 -6.53 15.67 0.38
CA TYR A 371 -6.80 14.95 -0.87
C TYR A 371 -6.00 13.64 -0.94
N PHE A 372 -4.70 13.67 -0.67
CA PHE A 372 -3.84 12.47 -0.71
C PHE A 372 -4.15 11.48 0.42
N HIS A 373 -4.68 11.95 1.54
CA HIS A 373 -5.20 11.11 2.63
C HIS A 373 -6.48 10.37 2.23
N ASP A 374 -7.41 11.07 1.60
CA ASP A 374 -8.67 10.53 1.09
C ASP A 374 -8.39 9.47 0.01
N VAL A 375 -7.57 9.80 -0.99
CA VAL A 375 -7.11 8.83 -2.00
C VAL A 375 -6.02 7.88 -1.48
N SER A 376 -5.72 7.95 -0.18
CA SER A 376 -4.79 7.13 0.62
C SER A 376 -3.48 6.76 -0.10
N LEU A 377 -2.84 7.80 -0.63
CA LEU A 377 -1.45 7.81 -1.07
C LEU A 377 -0.50 8.25 0.06
N MET A 378 -1.03 8.84 1.14
CA MET A 378 -0.36 9.16 2.40
C MET A 378 -1.40 9.16 3.55
N LEU A 379 -1.00 9.43 4.79
CA LEU A 379 -1.92 9.62 5.92
C LEU A 379 -1.67 10.98 6.62
N TYR A 380 -2.74 11.73 6.88
CA TYR A 380 -2.71 13.05 7.49
C TYR A 380 -3.89 13.20 8.45
N TYR A 381 -3.61 13.39 9.74
CA TYR A 381 -4.63 13.45 10.81
C TYR A 381 -4.52 14.78 11.58
N PRO A 382 -4.88 15.92 10.96
CA PRO A 382 -4.72 17.25 11.56
C PRO A 382 -5.55 17.49 12.82
N GLU A 383 -6.54 16.64 13.09
CA GLU A 383 -7.39 16.69 14.27
C GLU A 383 -6.64 16.27 15.55
N VAL A 384 -5.56 15.50 15.41
CA VAL A 384 -4.84 14.84 16.52
C VAL A 384 -3.32 14.88 16.44
N THR A 385 -2.74 15.26 15.29
CA THR A 385 -1.28 15.24 15.07
C THR A 385 -0.82 16.41 14.19
N ASN A 386 0.43 16.86 14.37
CA ASN A 386 1.06 17.92 13.58
C ASN A 386 2.06 17.38 12.53
N VAL A 387 1.86 16.14 12.08
CA VAL A 387 2.72 15.42 11.13
C VAL A 387 1.93 14.84 9.96
N VAL A 388 2.65 14.48 8.91
CA VAL A 388 2.15 13.73 7.75
C VAL A 388 2.93 12.43 7.67
N PHE A 389 2.22 11.30 7.62
CA PHE A 389 2.83 9.99 7.39
C PHE A 389 2.83 9.74 5.89
N ILE A 390 4.02 9.65 5.29
CA ILE A 390 4.18 9.41 3.85
C ILE A 390 3.76 7.98 3.48
N ASP A 391 3.89 7.04 4.41
CA ASP A 391 3.34 5.69 4.32
C ASP A 391 2.89 5.19 5.70
N SER A 392 2.23 4.02 5.78
CA SER A 392 1.70 3.48 7.03
C SER A 392 2.71 2.70 7.89
N LYS A 393 3.96 2.50 7.43
CA LYS A 393 4.98 1.71 8.11
C LYS A 393 5.26 2.20 9.54
N PRO A 394 5.46 3.50 9.84
CA PRO A 394 5.84 3.92 11.19
C PRO A 394 4.79 3.55 12.25
N ILE A 395 3.51 3.70 11.92
CA ILE A 395 2.39 3.37 12.82
C ILE A 395 2.30 1.84 13.00
N LEU A 396 2.38 1.09 11.89
CA LEU A 396 2.25 -0.36 11.90
C LEU A 396 3.46 -1.07 12.52
N GLU A 397 4.66 -0.52 12.38
CA GLU A 397 5.89 -1.03 13.00
C GLU A 397 5.83 -0.89 14.53
N ASN A 398 5.41 0.27 15.03
CA ASN A 398 5.28 0.53 16.46
C ASN A 398 4.12 -0.28 17.11
N LEU A 399 2.96 -0.38 16.44
CA LEU A 399 1.88 -1.26 16.89
C LEU A 399 2.28 -2.73 16.87
N SER A 400 3.08 -3.15 15.89
CA SER A 400 3.58 -4.53 15.84
C SER A 400 4.57 -4.81 16.96
N GLN A 401 5.47 -3.87 17.28
CA GLN A 401 6.38 -3.99 18.43
C GLN A 401 5.61 -4.09 19.76
N LEU A 402 4.57 -3.28 19.95
CA LEU A 402 3.69 -3.36 21.12
C LEU A 402 3.02 -4.74 21.21
N LEU A 403 2.40 -5.21 20.13
CA LEU A 403 1.68 -6.48 20.11
C LEU A 403 2.62 -7.71 20.17
N ALA A 404 3.88 -7.59 19.74
CA ALA A 404 4.87 -8.66 19.88
C ALA A 404 5.06 -9.10 21.34
N LEU A 405 4.95 -8.16 22.29
CA LEU A 405 5.06 -8.41 23.74
C LEU A 405 3.95 -9.34 24.29
N THR A 406 2.87 -9.58 23.54
CA THR A 406 1.83 -10.54 23.94
C THR A 406 1.95 -11.90 23.26
N TYR A 407 2.72 -12.00 22.18
CA TYR A 407 2.86 -13.24 21.40
C TYR A 407 4.22 -13.93 21.55
N VAL A 408 5.26 -13.25 22.05
CA VAL A 408 6.63 -13.76 22.11
C VAL A 408 7.16 -13.72 23.54
N ASP A 409 7.45 -14.89 24.10
CA ASP A 409 8.02 -15.10 25.44
C ASP A 409 9.55 -15.35 25.43
N ASP A 410 10.21 -15.04 24.32
CA ASP A 410 11.64 -15.26 24.10
C ASP A 410 12.48 -14.03 24.49
N ASP A 411 13.45 -14.20 25.41
CA ASP A 411 14.26 -13.11 25.97
C ASP A 411 15.11 -12.38 24.90
N ASP A 412 15.64 -13.08 23.89
CA ASP A 412 16.43 -12.48 22.82
C ASP A 412 15.54 -11.63 21.89
N ALA A 413 14.29 -12.05 21.67
CA ALA A 413 13.29 -11.25 20.97
C ALA A 413 12.93 -9.97 21.75
N LEU A 414 12.71 -10.10 23.07
CA LEU A 414 12.36 -8.97 23.93
C LEU A 414 13.51 -7.95 24.02
N ALA A 415 14.76 -8.41 24.11
CA ALA A 415 15.96 -7.57 24.04
C ALA A 415 16.15 -6.91 22.66
N SER A 416 15.66 -7.54 21.59
CA SER A 416 15.63 -6.94 20.26
C SER A 416 14.59 -5.80 20.19
N ILE A 417 13.45 -5.94 20.85
CA ILE A 417 12.39 -4.91 20.91
C ILE A 417 12.77 -3.71 21.80
N SER A 418 13.37 -3.94 22.97
CA SER A 418 13.65 -2.91 23.97
C SER A 418 15.02 -3.08 24.62
N GLU A 419 15.73 -1.96 24.84
CA GLU A 419 17.02 -1.94 25.56
C GLU A 419 16.86 -2.19 27.08
N LYS A 420 15.65 -2.05 27.62
CA LYS A 420 15.32 -2.26 29.03
C LYS A 420 14.31 -3.38 29.19
N PRO A 421 14.48 -4.30 30.16
CA PRO A 421 13.51 -5.35 30.41
C PRO A 421 12.16 -4.74 30.83
N PHE A 422 11.07 -5.34 30.36
CA PHE A 422 9.72 -4.97 30.78
C PHE A 422 9.39 -5.61 32.13
N PRO A 423 8.72 -4.92 33.06
CA PRO A 423 8.20 -5.55 34.25
C PRO A 423 7.14 -6.59 33.88
N LEU A 424 7.24 -7.82 34.42
CA LEU A 424 6.30 -8.92 34.11
C LEU A 424 4.82 -8.53 34.30
N LYS A 425 4.52 -7.67 35.28
CA LYS A 425 3.17 -7.12 35.50
C LYS A 425 2.65 -6.32 34.29
N VAL A 426 3.51 -5.53 33.64
CA VAL A 426 3.14 -4.73 32.46
C VAL A 426 2.85 -5.65 31.27
N MET A 427 3.68 -6.67 31.04
CA MET A 427 3.45 -7.67 29.99
C MET A 427 2.17 -8.49 30.21
N ASN A 428 1.92 -8.93 31.45
CA ASN A 428 0.70 -9.68 31.77
C ASN A 428 -0.56 -8.82 31.60
N ASN A 429 -0.54 -7.56 32.06
CA ASN A 429 -1.63 -6.63 31.83
C ASN A 429 -1.88 -6.44 30.32
N LEU A 430 -0.83 -6.33 29.50
CA LEU A 430 -0.96 -6.17 28.04
C LEU A 430 -1.50 -7.44 27.36
N LYS A 431 -1.13 -8.64 27.82
CA LYS A 431 -1.74 -9.91 27.36
C LYS A 431 -3.25 -9.98 27.65
N GLU A 432 -3.69 -9.33 28.73
CA GLU A 432 -5.11 -9.10 29.05
C GLU A 432 -5.73 -7.88 28.32
N GLY A 433 -4.96 -7.19 27.47
CA GLY A 433 -5.37 -6.04 26.67
C GLY A 433 -5.16 -4.67 27.33
N PHE A 434 -4.65 -4.59 28.56
CA PHE A 434 -4.51 -3.34 29.33
C PHE A 434 -3.09 -2.79 29.32
N PHE A 435 -2.93 -1.47 29.17
CA PHE A 435 -1.61 -0.83 29.28
C PHE A 435 -1.70 0.62 29.79
N ASN A 436 -0.53 1.17 30.09
CA ASN A 436 -0.28 2.56 30.47
C ASN A 436 0.79 3.15 29.54
N GLU A 437 0.93 4.47 29.52
CA GLU A 437 1.85 5.18 28.61
C GLU A 437 3.33 4.85 28.86
N ASP A 438 3.70 4.41 30.06
CA ASP A 438 5.04 3.98 30.45
C ASP A 438 5.58 2.84 29.57
N ILE A 439 4.72 1.96 29.03
CA ILE A 439 5.16 0.89 28.13
C ILE A 439 5.89 1.43 26.89
N PHE A 440 5.54 2.62 26.43
CA PHE A 440 6.20 3.25 25.29
C PHE A 440 7.57 3.84 25.66
N GLU A 441 7.82 4.25 26.91
CA GLU A 441 9.17 4.72 27.31
C GLU A 441 10.27 3.66 27.06
N HIS A 442 9.89 2.39 27.08
CA HIS A 442 10.74 1.25 26.70
C HIS A 442 10.84 1.06 25.17
N LEU A 443 9.70 1.10 24.47
CA LEU A 443 9.61 0.89 23.01
C LEU A 443 10.20 2.04 22.18
N ASN A 444 10.24 3.27 22.71
CA ASN A 444 10.58 4.46 21.94
C ASN A 444 12.05 4.52 21.50
N SER A 445 12.95 3.80 22.20
CA SER A 445 14.41 3.82 21.99
C SER A 445 14.87 3.59 20.55
N LYS A 446 14.15 2.78 19.76
CA LYS A 446 14.48 2.44 18.36
C LYS A 446 13.44 2.90 17.32
N SER A 447 12.39 3.61 17.73
CA SER A 447 11.22 3.88 16.87
C SER A 447 11.38 5.15 16.04
N VAL A 448 11.23 5.02 14.71
CA VAL A 448 11.29 6.13 13.74
C VAL A 448 10.20 7.18 13.98
N LEU A 449 9.09 6.84 14.65
CA LEU A 449 8.04 7.80 15.01
C LEU A 449 8.57 8.98 15.85
N PHE A 450 9.46 8.69 16.80
CA PHE A 450 9.94 9.67 17.79
C PHE A 450 11.27 10.33 17.38
N SER A 451 11.74 10.11 16.14
CA SER A 451 12.87 10.87 15.60
C SER A 451 12.51 12.30 15.19
N LEU A 452 11.21 12.61 15.06
CA LEU A 452 10.71 13.97 14.82
C LEU A 452 10.30 14.65 16.14
N PRO A 453 10.84 15.84 16.47
CA PRO A 453 10.40 16.61 17.64
C PRO A 453 8.90 16.93 17.62
N GLU A 454 8.30 17.09 16.45
CA GLU A 454 6.88 17.41 16.25
C GLU A 454 5.91 16.23 16.48
N PHE A 455 6.41 15.03 16.82
CA PHE A 455 5.59 13.86 17.15
C PHE A 455 6.04 13.22 18.47
N GLN A 456 5.21 13.36 19.50
CA GLN A 456 5.50 12.84 20.84
C GLN A 456 4.53 11.72 21.24
N LEU A 457 4.83 11.01 22.33
CA LEU A 457 3.98 9.94 22.84
C LEU A 457 2.49 10.33 23.01
N PRO A 458 2.12 11.51 23.53
CA PRO A 458 0.72 11.93 23.59
C PRO A 458 0.04 12.02 22.22
N ASP A 459 0.78 12.31 21.15
CA ASP A 459 0.24 12.39 19.79
C ASP A 459 0.02 10.99 19.20
N LEU A 460 0.88 10.02 19.53
CA LEU A 460 0.62 8.60 19.24
C LEU A 460 -0.66 8.12 19.95
N ILE A 461 -0.81 8.38 21.25
CA ILE A 461 -1.98 7.95 22.02
C ILE A 461 -3.26 8.58 21.44
N ARG A 462 -3.26 9.88 21.13
CA ARG A 462 -4.38 10.56 20.44
C ARG A 462 -4.69 9.95 19.08
N LEU A 463 -3.66 9.61 18.30
CA LEU A 463 -3.81 8.96 17.01
C LEU A 463 -4.44 7.56 17.15
N LEU A 464 -3.99 6.73 18.09
CA LEU A 464 -4.54 5.39 18.32
C LEU A 464 -6.00 5.42 18.80
N LEU A 465 -6.35 6.40 19.64
CA LEU A 465 -7.74 6.66 20.05
C LEU A 465 -8.59 7.10 18.86
N HIS A 466 -8.11 8.07 18.05
CA HIS A 466 -8.79 8.55 16.86
C HIS A 466 -9.03 7.45 15.81
N LEU A 467 -8.09 6.51 15.69
CA LEU A 467 -8.19 5.34 14.80
C LEU A 467 -9.08 4.23 15.37
N ASN A 468 -9.62 4.36 16.59
CA ASN A 468 -10.35 3.31 17.31
C ASN A 468 -9.56 2.00 17.44
N ILE A 469 -8.23 2.09 17.58
CA ILE A 469 -7.35 0.94 17.83
C ILE A 469 -7.32 0.62 19.33
N ILE A 470 -7.39 1.67 20.15
CA ILE A 470 -7.45 1.60 21.61
C ILE A 470 -8.66 2.39 22.13
N THR A 471 -9.07 2.10 23.36
CA THR A 471 -9.98 2.96 24.14
C THR A 471 -9.32 3.38 25.45
N LYS A 472 -9.78 4.47 26.05
CA LYS A 472 -9.41 4.88 27.40
C LYS A 472 -10.43 4.29 28.38
N LEU A 473 -9.93 3.75 29.49
CA LEU A 473 -10.75 3.29 30.61
C LEU A 473 -10.47 4.17 31.83
N GLU A 474 -11.53 4.66 32.47
CA GLU A 474 -11.45 5.37 33.74
C GLU A 474 -11.54 4.36 34.90
N ASP A 475 -10.78 4.61 35.96
CA ASP A 475 -10.74 3.82 37.21
C ASP A 475 -10.30 2.33 37.12
N GLU A 476 -9.60 1.91 36.06
CA GLU A 476 -9.07 0.55 35.91
C GLU A 476 -7.63 0.40 36.47
N GLN A 477 -7.40 -0.58 37.35
CA GLN A 477 -6.10 -0.79 38.01
C GLN A 477 -5.08 -1.51 37.13
N LYS A 478 -5.52 -2.21 36.08
CA LYS A 478 -4.64 -2.90 35.13
C LYS A 478 -4.00 -1.94 34.11
N GLY A 479 -4.69 -0.86 33.76
CA GLY A 479 -4.16 0.17 32.87
C GLY A 479 -5.24 1.15 32.41
N HIS A 480 -4.84 2.39 32.14
CA HIS A 480 -5.74 3.46 31.67
C HIS A 480 -6.19 3.29 30.21
N TYR A 481 -5.56 2.40 29.45
CA TYR A 481 -5.90 2.13 28.05
C TYR A 481 -6.11 0.65 27.80
N PHE A 482 -7.00 0.34 26.85
CA PHE A 482 -7.33 -1.01 26.45
C PHE A 482 -7.21 -1.19 24.93
N ILE A 483 -6.53 -2.26 24.50
CA ILE A 483 -6.24 -2.63 23.11
C ILE A 483 -6.71 -4.08 22.84
N PRO A 484 -7.92 -4.29 22.27
CA PRO A 484 -8.45 -5.65 22.07
C PRO A 484 -7.64 -6.50 21.06
N TYR A 485 -6.82 -5.86 20.21
CA TYR A 485 -5.91 -6.57 19.30
C TYR A 485 -4.85 -7.40 20.05
N ALA A 486 -4.48 -7.02 21.28
CA ALA A 486 -3.46 -7.69 22.07
C ALA A 486 -3.92 -9.02 22.70
N LEU A 487 -5.24 -9.25 22.76
CA LEU A 487 -5.83 -10.44 23.36
C LEU A 487 -5.42 -11.73 22.63
N PRO A 488 -5.21 -12.84 23.34
CA PRO A 488 -5.01 -14.16 22.74
C PRO A 488 -6.26 -14.64 21.98
N SER A 489 -6.06 -15.42 20.93
CA SER A 489 -7.16 -16.06 20.21
C SER A 489 -7.74 -17.23 21.01
N TYR A 490 -9.07 -17.27 21.16
CA TYR A 490 -9.76 -18.40 21.78
C TYR A 490 -9.68 -19.63 20.88
N ASN A 491 -8.92 -20.64 21.29
CA ASN A 491 -8.65 -21.84 20.50
C ASN A 491 -9.42 -23.09 20.95
N GLU A 492 -10.16 -23.00 22.05
CA GLU A 492 -10.95 -24.11 22.59
C GLU A 492 -12.39 -24.14 22.03
N PRO A 493 -13.08 -25.28 22.07
CA PRO A 493 -14.52 -25.32 21.80
C PRO A 493 -15.26 -24.55 22.88
N VAL A 494 -16.09 -23.57 22.51
CA VAL A 494 -16.95 -22.86 23.47
C VAL A 494 -17.91 -23.86 24.10
N SER A 495 -17.65 -24.23 25.36
CA SER A 495 -18.57 -25.03 26.17
C SER A 495 -19.74 -24.15 26.59
N VAL A 496 -20.69 -23.96 25.66
CA VAL A 496 -21.98 -23.35 25.95
C VAL A 496 -22.69 -24.31 26.91
N LYS A 497 -22.65 -24.00 28.21
CA LYS A 497 -23.58 -24.59 29.19
C LYS A 497 -24.99 -24.42 28.62
N GLU A 498 -25.81 -25.46 28.64
CA GLU A 498 -27.19 -25.36 28.17
C GLU A 498 -27.89 -24.22 28.92
N ILE A 499 -28.20 -23.14 28.19
CA ILE A 499 -28.94 -21.99 28.68
C ILE A 499 -30.36 -22.12 28.10
N ASP A 500 -31.39 -21.88 28.90
CA ASP A 500 -32.79 -21.82 28.42
C ASP A 500 -33.04 -20.70 27.38
N ALA A 501 -32.03 -19.88 27.10
CA ALA A 501 -32.05 -18.84 26.07
C ALA A 501 -31.72 -19.40 24.69
N LYS A 502 -32.57 -19.12 23.70
CA LYS A 502 -32.27 -19.39 22.28
C LYS A 502 -31.04 -18.57 21.85
N PRO A 503 -30.05 -19.16 21.18
CA PRO A 503 -28.86 -18.44 20.72
C PRO A 503 -29.23 -17.40 19.66
N LEU A 504 -28.69 -16.18 19.78
CA LEU A 504 -28.77 -15.16 18.75
C LEU A 504 -27.64 -15.39 17.74
N LEU A 505 -28.01 -15.79 16.52
CA LEU A 505 -27.06 -15.90 15.41
C LEU A 505 -27.03 -14.59 14.61
N ILE A 506 -25.90 -13.89 14.66
CA ILE A 506 -25.61 -12.74 13.80
C ILE A 506 -24.75 -13.21 12.63
N VAL A 507 -25.16 -12.89 11.40
CA VAL A 507 -24.42 -13.19 10.17
C VAL A 507 -24.27 -11.93 9.33
N TRP A 508 -23.13 -11.80 8.65
CA TRP A 508 -22.95 -10.81 7.59
C TRP A 508 -23.51 -11.38 6.30
N ARG A 509 -24.16 -10.54 5.49
CA ARG A 509 -24.71 -10.93 4.19
C ARG A 509 -24.39 -9.88 3.13
N GLU A 510 -24.23 -10.32 1.90
CA GLU A 510 -24.19 -9.43 0.75
C GLU A 510 -25.64 -9.02 0.39
N GLU A 511 -25.84 -7.72 0.14
CA GLU A 511 -27.16 -7.07 0.07
C GLU A 511 -28.05 -7.52 -1.12
N LYS A 512 -27.46 -8.12 -2.16
CA LYS A 512 -28.15 -8.49 -3.40
C LYS A 512 -28.32 -10.00 -3.56
N SER A 513 -27.37 -10.79 -3.06
CA SER A 513 -27.35 -12.25 -3.18
C SER A 513 -27.79 -12.97 -1.90
N GLU A 514 -27.86 -12.28 -0.76
CA GLU A 514 -28.08 -12.86 0.58
C GLU A 514 -27.01 -13.91 0.99
N GLU A 515 -25.90 -14.02 0.24
CA GLU A 515 -24.79 -14.91 0.55
C GLU A 515 -24.20 -14.56 1.94
N ILE A 516 -24.02 -15.57 2.80
CA ILE A 516 -23.42 -15.37 4.12
C ILE A 516 -21.93 -15.05 3.93
N LEU A 517 -21.58 -13.81 4.25
CA LEU A 517 -20.21 -13.33 4.25
C LEU A 517 -19.48 -13.79 5.51
N PRO A 518 -18.24 -14.30 5.40
CA PRO A 518 -17.37 -14.52 6.54
C PRO A 518 -17.02 -13.19 7.22
N VAL A 519 -16.79 -13.23 8.54
CA VAL A 519 -16.53 -12.04 9.36
C VAL A 519 -15.26 -11.33 8.86
N PRO A 520 -15.30 -10.02 8.56
CA PRO A 520 -14.11 -9.27 8.20
C PRO A 520 -13.12 -9.15 9.37
N THR A 521 -11.84 -9.27 9.07
CA THR A 521 -10.77 -9.20 10.07
C THR A 521 -10.70 -7.80 10.69
N GLY A 522 -10.49 -7.73 12.01
CA GLY A 522 -10.48 -6.48 12.79
C GLY A 522 -11.87 -6.01 13.28
N LEU A 523 -12.97 -6.63 12.82
CA LEU A 523 -14.32 -6.17 13.18
C LEU A 523 -14.64 -6.30 14.68
N PHE A 524 -14.31 -7.43 15.30
CA PHE A 524 -14.55 -7.62 16.74
C PHE A 524 -13.73 -6.66 17.61
N PRO A 525 -12.41 -6.49 17.42
CA PRO A 525 -11.64 -5.44 18.08
C PRO A 525 -12.26 -4.04 17.94
N LEU A 526 -12.64 -3.64 16.72
CA LEU A 526 -13.27 -2.35 16.46
C LEU A 526 -14.62 -2.20 17.17
N THR A 527 -15.43 -3.27 17.19
CA THR A 527 -16.73 -3.29 17.86
C THR A 527 -16.58 -3.18 19.38
N ILE A 528 -15.58 -3.83 19.97
CA ILE A 528 -15.26 -3.71 21.41
C ILE A 528 -14.84 -2.27 21.74
N VAL A 529 -13.93 -1.67 20.98
CA VAL A 529 -13.53 -0.26 21.17
C VAL A 529 -14.74 0.67 21.03
N HIS A 530 -15.58 0.46 20.02
CA HIS A 530 -16.78 1.26 19.79
C HIS A 530 -17.76 1.17 20.97
N LEU A 531 -18.08 -0.04 21.44
CA LEU A 531 -19.01 -0.25 22.55
C LEU A 531 -18.48 0.29 23.89
N LEU A 532 -17.17 0.25 24.13
CA LEU A 532 -16.55 0.85 25.31
C LEU A 532 -16.52 2.39 25.27
N ASN A 533 -16.51 2.98 24.06
CA ASN A 533 -16.62 4.43 23.87
C ASN A 533 -18.06 4.97 23.91
N GLN A 534 -19.08 4.10 23.92
CA GLN A 534 -20.48 4.54 23.99
C GLN A 534 -20.85 5.05 25.38
N LYS A 535 -21.37 6.28 25.46
CA LYS A 535 -21.83 6.89 26.72
C LYS A 535 -23.26 6.51 27.10
N GLU A 536 -24.05 6.04 26.13
CA GLU A 536 -25.46 5.68 26.32
C GLU A 536 -25.64 4.30 26.96
N TYR A 537 -24.61 3.45 26.90
CA TYR A 537 -24.61 2.09 27.42
C TYR A 537 -23.43 1.88 28.37
N VAL A 538 -23.69 1.30 29.55
CA VAL A 538 -22.62 0.96 30.52
C VAL A 538 -21.94 -0.33 30.09
N THR A 539 -21.07 -0.25 29.08
CA THR A 539 -20.18 -1.34 28.69
C THR A 539 -19.01 -1.38 29.68
N LYS A 540 -18.82 -2.51 30.37
CA LYS A 540 -17.67 -2.74 31.26
C LYS A 540 -17.00 -4.05 30.92
N ILE A 541 -15.67 -4.06 30.96
CA ILE A 541 -14.89 -5.30 30.95
C ILE A 541 -15.10 -5.96 32.32
N SER A 542 -15.46 -7.25 32.34
CA SER A 542 -15.77 -7.94 33.59
C SER A 542 -14.48 -8.23 34.37
N PRO A 543 -14.28 -7.71 35.59
CA PRO A 543 -13.04 -7.92 36.35
C PRO A 543 -12.88 -9.36 36.88
N SER A 544 -13.90 -10.21 36.72
CA SER A 544 -13.97 -11.56 37.28
C SER A 544 -13.68 -12.70 36.29
N THR A 545 -13.38 -12.42 35.02
CA THR A 545 -12.93 -13.44 34.07
C THR A 545 -11.43 -13.74 34.30
N PRO A 546 -11.02 -15.01 34.45
CA PRO A 546 -9.63 -15.37 34.70
C PRO A 546 -8.72 -15.11 33.50
N GLU A 547 -9.28 -15.07 32.29
CA GLU A 547 -8.58 -14.79 31.04
C GLU A 547 -9.52 -14.02 30.09
N TYR A 548 -8.95 -13.14 29.26
CA TYR A 548 -9.66 -12.46 28.17
C TYR A 548 -9.16 -13.00 26.83
N HIS A 549 -10.07 -13.27 25.90
CA HIS A 549 -9.75 -13.83 24.59
C HIS A 549 -10.50 -13.10 23.48
N LYS A 550 -9.94 -13.10 22.27
CA LYS A 550 -10.61 -12.68 21.02
C LYS A 550 -11.03 -13.89 20.18
N PHE A 551 -12.15 -13.76 19.46
CA PHE A 551 -12.65 -14.75 18.49
C PHE A 551 -12.22 -14.39 17.06
#